data_AF-A0A7I9WQ98-F1
#
_entry.id   AF-A0A7I9WQ98-F1
#
_cell.length_a   1.000
_cell.length_b   1.000
_cell.length_c   1.000
_cell.angle_alpha   90.00
_cell.angle_beta   90.00
_cell.angle_gamma   90.00
#
_symmetry.space_group_name_H-M   'P 1'
#
loop_
_entity.id
_entity.type
_entity.pdbx_description
1 polymer ?
#
loop_
_entity_poly.entity_id
_entity_poly.type
_entity_poly.pdbx_seq_one_letter_code
_entity_poly.pdbx_strand_id
1 'polypeptide(L)'
;MLFSATPPAQGLYDPEQERDSCGVAMIADILGRRSHSIVADGLIALEHLEHRGAAGAEPNSGDGAGILVQLPVDLLRAVVDFELPPAAADGANTFAAGICFLPQELDARAAARARIEQIAVAPRSPRAPRSAGPRWGACHTWRNCSSRRRPPPTAPGCPVWTSTAGSIHCANAPVT
;
A
#
# COMPACT_ATOMS: atom_id res chain seq x y z
N MET A 1 -14.02 -23.19 16.45
CA MET A 1 -14.93 -22.20 15.84
C MET A 1 -14.47 -21.99 14.41
N LEU A 2 -15.26 -22.40 13.42
CA LEU A 2 -15.01 -22.01 12.03
C LEU A 2 -15.33 -20.51 11.92
N PHE A 3 -14.38 -19.70 11.46
CA PHE A 3 -14.51 -18.24 11.29
C PHE A 3 -15.51 -17.82 10.18
N SER A 4 -16.30 -18.77 9.65
CA SER A 4 -17.16 -18.58 8.47
C SER A 4 -18.50 -19.31 8.63
N ALA A 5 -19.05 -19.37 9.85
CA ALA A 5 -20.40 -19.88 10.06
C ALA A 5 -21.40 -18.72 9.91
N THR A 6 -22.19 -18.74 8.83
CA THR A 6 -23.30 -17.81 8.63
C THR A 6 -24.34 -18.00 9.75
N PRO A 7 -24.88 -16.93 10.37
CA PRO A 7 -25.91 -17.06 11.40
C PRO A 7 -27.15 -17.82 10.87
N PRO A 8 -27.91 -18.52 11.74
CA PRO A 8 -29.20 -19.06 11.34
C PRO A 8 -30.20 -17.92 11.03
N ALA A 9 -31.22 -18.20 10.22
CA ALA A 9 -32.27 -17.23 9.89
C ALA A 9 -32.93 -16.67 11.17
N GLN A 10 -32.99 -15.33 11.27
CA GLN A 10 -33.53 -14.65 12.46
C GLN A 10 -34.15 -13.29 12.09
N GLY A 11 -35.43 -13.10 12.45
CA GLY A 11 -36.15 -11.88 12.08
C GLY A 11 -36.27 -11.72 10.56
N LEU A 12 -35.81 -10.58 10.02
CA LEU A 12 -35.74 -10.32 8.57
C LEU A 12 -34.45 -10.84 7.91
N TYR A 13 -33.54 -11.45 8.69
CA TYR A 13 -32.30 -12.01 8.17
C TYR A 13 -32.55 -13.39 7.54
N ASP A 14 -32.27 -13.51 6.25
CA ASP A 14 -32.30 -14.75 5.48
C ASP A 14 -30.86 -15.11 5.01
N PRO A 15 -30.25 -16.17 5.56
CA PRO A 15 -28.90 -16.60 5.18
C PRO A 15 -28.76 -16.96 3.70
N GLU A 16 -29.87 -17.35 3.02
CA GLU A 16 -29.86 -17.64 1.59
C GLU A 16 -29.74 -16.37 0.73
N GLN A 17 -29.98 -15.20 1.32
CA GLN A 17 -29.86 -13.89 0.66
C GLN A 17 -28.60 -13.11 1.06
N GLU A 18 -27.75 -13.69 1.91
CA GLU A 18 -26.45 -13.10 2.28
C GLU A 18 -25.52 -13.04 1.06
N ARG A 19 -24.98 -11.85 0.77
CA ARG A 19 -24.09 -11.64 -0.38
C ARG A 19 -22.87 -10.84 0.05
N ASP A 20 -21.72 -11.51 0.14
CA ASP A 20 -20.44 -10.87 0.39
C ASP A 20 -20.06 -9.96 -0.79
N SER A 21 -19.81 -8.69 -0.49
CA SER A 21 -19.64 -7.62 -1.47
C SER A 21 -18.21 -7.10 -1.46
N CYS A 22 -17.21 -8.00 -1.64
CA CYS A 22 -15.83 -7.58 -1.87
C CYS A 22 -15.36 -7.98 -3.28
N GLY A 23 -15.02 -7.00 -4.10
CA GLY A 23 -14.41 -7.16 -5.42
C GLY A 23 -12.91 -7.47 -5.36
N VAL A 24 -12.45 -8.50 -6.07
CA VAL A 24 -11.02 -8.78 -6.25
C VAL A 24 -10.76 -9.03 -7.74
N ALA A 25 -9.67 -8.46 -8.25
CA ALA A 25 -9.15 -8.70 -9.59
C ALA A 25 -7.64 -8.95 -9.51
N MET A 26 -7.12 -9.72 -10.47
CA MET A 26 -5.68 -9.97 -10.61
C MET A 26 -5.28 -9.87 -12.08
N ILE A 27 -4.15 -9.22 -12.32
CA ILE A 27 -3.57 -9.03 -13.64
C ILE A 27 -2.12 -9.49 -13.58
N ALA A 28 -1.73 -10.31 -14.54
CA ALA A 28 -0.37 -10.85 -14.63
C ALA A 28 0.04 -10.99 -16.09
N ASP A 29 1.31 -10.69 -16.38
CA ASP A 29 1.95 -11.05 -17.65
C ASP A 29 2.44 -12.50 -17.55
N ILE A 30 1.96 -13.38 -18.43
CA ILE A 30 2.27 -14.83 -18.41
C ILE A 30 3.77 -15.09 -18.64
N LEU A 31 4.48 -14.17 -19.29
CA LEU A 31 5.92 -14.27 -19.53
C LEU A 31 6.74 -13.60 -18.41
N GLY A 32 6.08 -13.06 -17.37
CA GLY A 32 6.74 -12.43 -16.22
C GLY A 32 7.35 -11.06 -16.53
N ARG A 33 6.95 -10.40 -17.63
CA ARG A 33 7.49 -9.08 -18.00
C ARG A 33 6.93 -7.99 -17.11
N ARG A 34 7.78 -7.08 -16.65
CA ARG A 34 7.38 -5.89 -15.88
C ARG A 34 6.93 -4.80 -16.84
N SER A 35 5.74 -4.26 -16.61
CA SER A 35 5.19 -3.16 -17.42
C SER A 35 4.28 -2.28 -16.58
N HIS A 36 4.31 -0.97 -16.84
CA HIS A 36 3.34 -0.03 -16.26
C HIS A 36 1.90 -0.31 -16.72
N SER A 37 1.71 -0.96 -17.88
CA SER A 37 0.37 -1.34 -18.35
C SER A 37 -0.37 -2.23 -17.35
N ILE A 38 0.33 -3.12 -16.63
CA ILE A 38 -0.25 -3.98 -15.60
C ILE A 38 -0.88 -3.15 -14.47
N VAL A 39 -0.24 -2.04 -14.10
CA VAL A 39 -0.75 -1.11 -13.08
C VAL A 39 -1.98 -0.37 -13.62
N ALA A 40 -1.90 0.15 -14.85
CA ALA A 40 -3.02 0.84 -15.49
C ALA A 40 -4.26 -0.06 -15.62
N ASP A 41 -4.07 -1.30 -16.09
CA ASP A 41 -5.14 -2.28 -16.19
C ASP A 41 -5.71 -2.63 -14.80
N GLY A 42 -4.86 -2.67 -13.76
CA GLY A 42 -5.27 -2.93 -12.39
C GLY A 42 -6.18 -1.83 -11.83
N LEU A 43 -5.90 -0.57 -12.18
CA LEU A 43 -6.75 0.57 -11.83
C LEU A 43 -8.10 0.52 -12.57
N ILE A 44 -8.09 0.20 -13.85
CA ILE A 44 -9.33 -0.01 -14.64
C ILE A 44 -10.17 -1.14 -14.03
N ALA A 45 -9.52 -2.23 -13.60
CA ALA A 45 -10.22 -3.32 -12.93
C ALA A 45 -10.88 -2.87 -11.62
N LEU A 46 -10.22 -2.01 -10.83
CA LEU A 46 -10.82 -1.45 -9.61
C LEU A 46 -12.03 -0.55 -9.92
N GLU A 47 -11.98 0.26 -10.97
CA GLU A 47 -13.12 1.07 -11.41
C GLU A 47 -14.32 0.17 -11.77
N HIS A 48 -14.07 -0.94 -12.46
CA HIS A 48 -15.13 -1.92 -12.78
C HIS A 48 -15.67 -2.65 -11.55
N LEU A 49 -14.96 -2.66 -10.43
CA LEU A 49 -15.41 -3.27 -9.17
C LEU A 49 -16.18 -2.29 -8.26
N GLU A 50 -16.37 -1.03 -8.66
CA GLU A 50 -17.08 -0.02 -7.86
C GLU A 50 -18.49 -0.47 -7.46
N HIS A 51 -19.21 -1.16 -8.34
CA HIS A 51 -20.54 -1.71 -8.06
C HIS A 51 -20.57 -2.78 -6.95
N ARG A 52 -19.39 -3.31 -6.58
CA ARG A 52 -19.21 -4.23 -5.46
C ARG A 52 -18.60 -3.55 -4.25
N GLY A 53 -18.27 -2.26 -4.31
CA GLY A 53 -17.77 -1.53 -3.16
C GLY A 53 -18.91 -1.18 -2.20
N ALA A 54 -18.64 -1.24 -0.90
CA ALA A 54 -19.49 -0.59 0.07
C ALA A 54 -19.37 0.94 -0.10
N ALA A 55 -20.49 1.58 -0.41
CA ALA A 55 -20.60 3.04 -0.40
C ALA A 55 -20.81 3.50 1.04
N GLY A 56 -20.00 4.45 1.50
CA GLY A 56 -20.18 5.04 2.82
C GLY A 56 -21.37 6.00 2.87
N ALA A 57 -21.59 6.63 4.03
CA ALA A 57 -22.72 7.54 4.24
C ALA A 57 -22.69 8.77 3.32
N GLU A 58 -21.52 9.13 2.77
CA GLU A 58 -21.35 10.21 1.82
C GLU A 58 -20.97 9.72 0.41
N PRO A 59 -21.38 10.42 -0.67
CA PRO A 59 -21.11 10.01 -2.06
C PRO A 59 -19.63 9.90 -2.44
N ASN A 60 -18.73 10.43 -1.61
CA ASN A 60 -17.28 10.43 -1.82
C ASN A 60 -16.54 9.57 -0.79
N SER A 61 -17.26 8.67 -0.11
CA SER A 61 -16.71 7.76 0.89
C SER A 61 -16.96 6.32 0.47
N GLY A 62 -15.97 5.47 0.75
CA GLY A 62 -16.07 4.02 0.59
C GLY A 62 -15.15 3.35 1.59
N ASP A 63 -15.35 2.06 1.81
CA ASP A 63 -14.64 1.30 2.85
C ASP A 63 -13.14 1.12 2.55
N GLY A 64 -12.76 1.20 1.27
CA GLY A 64 -11.37 1.21 0.83
C GLY A 64 -11.16 0.48 -0.49
N ALA A 65 -10.13 0.88 -1.23
CA ALA A 65 -9.66 0.20 -2.43
C ALA A 65 -8.13 0.26 -2.46
N GLY A 66 -7.50 -0.73 -3.09
CA GLY A 66 -6.04 -0.77 -3.19
C GLY A 66 -5.56 -1.79 -4.20
N ILE A 67 -4.33 -1.58 -4.68
CA ILE A 67 -3.61 -2.53 -5.52
C ILE A 67 -2.35 -2.99 -4.79
N LEU A 68 -1.99 -4.27 -4.97
CA LEU A 68 -0.70 -4.80 -4.56
C LEU A 68 0.15 -5.03 -5.82
N VAL A 69 1.34 -4.45 -5.83
CA VAL A 69 2.29 -4.55 -6.95
C VAL A 69 3.63 -5.09 -6.46
N GLN A 70 4.43 -5.61 -7.39
CA GLN A 70 5.84 -5.89 -7.12
C GLN A 70 6.59 -4.59 -6.77
N LEU A 71 7.69 -4.69 -6.02
CA LEU A 71 8.52 -3.55 -5.64
C LEU A 71 8.92 -2.72 -6.88
N PRO A 72 8.47 -1.45 -7.01
CA PRO A 72 8.69 -0.64 -8.20
C PRO A 72 10.07 0.03 -8.14
N VAL A 73 11.14 -0.76 -8.34
CA VAL A 73 12.53 -0.33 -8.15
C VAL A 73 12.88 0.92 -8.97
N ASP A 74 12.46 1.00 -10.23
CA ASP A 74 12.80 2.14 -11.09
C ASP A 74 12.10 3.44 -10.64
N LEU A 75 10.87 3.34 -10.15
CA LEU A 75 10.19 4.48 -9.51
C LEU A 75 10.96 4.92 -8.26
N LEU A 76 11.35 3.97 -7.40
CA LEU A 76 12.09 4.28 -6.19
C LEU A 76 13.43 4.96 -6.51
N ARG A 77 14.20 4.45 -7.48
CA ARG A 77 15.46 5.08 -7.94
C ARG A 77 15.28 6.52 -8.40
N ALA A 78 14.13 6.83 -9.01
CA ALA A 78 13.86 8.17 -9.53
C ALA A 78 13.48 9.19 -8.45
N VAL A 79 13.04 8.75 -7.26
CA VAL A 79 12.51 9.64 -6.21
C VAL A 79 13.38 9.72 -4.96
N VAL A 80 14.31 8.78 -4.77
CA VAL A 80 15.24 8.81 -3.64
C VAL A 80 16.49 9.62 -3.97
N ASP A 81 17.11 10.18 -2.94
CA ASP A 81 18.33 10.98 -2.99
C ASP A 81 19.61 10.16 -2.72
N PHE A 82 19.49 8.82 -2.66
CA PHE A 82 20.59 7.90 -2.39
C PHE A 82 20.58 6.73 -3.36
N GLU A 83 21.72 6.05 -3.49
CA GLU A 83 21.82 4.88 -4.36
C GLU A 83 21.13 3.67 -3.73
N LEU A 84 20.17 3.07 -4.45
CA LEU A 84 19.54 1.83 -4.02
C LEU A 84 20.50 0.64 -4.21
N PRO A 85 20.56 -0.31 -3.26
CA PRO A 85 21.38 -1.50 -3.39
C PRO A 85 21.12 -2.26 -4.70
N PRO A 86 22.16 -2.75 -5.38
CA PRO A 86 22.00 -3.51 -6.61
C PRO A 86 21.27 -4.83 -6.33
N ALA A 87 20.58 -5.34 -7.36
CA ALA A 87 20.00 -6.68 -7.29
C ALA A 87 21.10 -7.74 -7.12
N ALA A 88 20.74 -8.86 -6.51
CA ALA A 88 21.62 -10.03 -6.44
C ALA A 88 21.82 -10.64 -7.84
N ALA A 89 22.81 -11.54 -7.96
CA ALA A 89 23.17 -12.16 -9.25
C ALA A 89 22.01 -12.95 -9.90
N ASP A 90 21.04 -13.39 -9.10
CA ASP A 90 19.82 -14.08 -9.53
C ASP A 90 18.66 -13.12 -9.89
N GLY A 91 18.88 -11.81 -9.83
CA GLY A 91 17.89 -10.79 -10.08
C GLY A 91 16.96 -10.48 -8.90
N ALA A 92 17.20 -11.07 -7.71
CA ALA A 92 16.43 -10.77 -6.52
C ALA A 92 16.79 -9.38 -5.95
N ASN A 93 15.78 -8.66 -5.43
CA ASN A 93 16.01 -7.41 -4.72
C ASN A 93 16.73 -7.67 -3.40
N THR A 94 17.76 -6.88 -3.12
CA THR A 94 18.58 -6.97 -1.89
C THR A 94 18.11 -6.02 -0.80
N PHE A 95 17.09 -5.22 -1.08
CA PHE A 95 16.43 -4.31 -0.17
C PHE A 95 14.92 -4.54 -0.18
N ALA A 96 14.26 -4.04 0.86
CA ALA A 96 12.81 -3.97 0.94
C ALA A 96 12.38 -2.51 1.10
N ALA A 97 11.14 -2.22 0.72
CA ALA A 97 10.45 -0.99 1.04
C ALA A 97 9.08 -1.35 1.64
N GLY A 98 8.58 -0.49 2.52
CA GLY A 98 7.28 -0.65 3.15
C GLY A 98 6.49 0.66 3.15
N ILE A 99 5.18 0.53 3.22
CA ILE A 99 4.24 1.63 3.41
C ILE A 99 3.73 1.54 4.85
N CYS A 100 3.91 2.62 5.62
CA CYS A 100 3.52 2.70 7.02
C CYS A 100 2.51 3.85 7.22
N PHE A 101 1.38 3.59 7.90
CA PHE A 101 0.51 4.67 8.42
C PHE A 101 1.00 5.09 9.80
N LEU A 102 1.26 6.39 9.98
CA LEU A 102 1.81 6.94 11.23
C LEU A 102 0.85 7.92 11.90
N PRO A 103 1.01 8.17 13.21
CA PRO A 103 0.29 9.23 13.92
C PRO A 103 0.43 10.60 13.24
N GLN A 104 -0.63 11.42 13.38
CA GLN A 104 -0.63 12.79 12.87
C GLN A 104 0.14 13.74 13.79
N GLU A 105 0.08 13.51 15.10
CA GLU A 105 0.83 14.23 16.13
C GLU A 105 2.34 13.98 15.96
N LEU A 106 3.14 15.04 16.09
CA LEU A 106 4.55 15.06 15.69
C LEU A 106 5.42 14.19 16.58
N ASP A 107 5.24 14.26 17.90
CA ASP A 107 6.05 13.51 18.85
C ASP A 107 5.73 12.01 18.77
N ALA A 108 4.44 11.66 18.70
CA ALA A 108 3.97 10.30 18.49
C ALA A 108 4.45 9.73 17.15
N ARG A 109 4.48 10.54 16.10
CA ARG A 109 5.04 10.15 14.80
C ARG A 109 6.53 9.89 14.89
N ALA A 110 7.28 10.77 15.56
CA ALA A 110 8.73 10.62 15.75
C ALA A 110 9.04 9.34 16.53
N ALA A 111 8.30 9.07 17.62
CA ALA A 111 8.42 7.84 18.39
C ALA A 111 8.09 6.59 17.55
N ALA A 112 7.01 6.61 16.76
CA ALA A 112 6.64 5.51 15.89
C ALA A 112 7.71 5.24 14.80
N ARG A 113 8.25 6.31 14.20
CA ARG A 113 9.35 6.22 13.24
C ARG A 113 10.60 5.60 13.85
N ALA A 114 11.04 6.10 15.00
CA ALA A 114 12.19 5.55 15.71
C ALA A 114 11.99 4.07 16.05
N ARG A 115 10.77 3.67 16.40
CA ARG A 115 10.45 2.26 16.67
C ARG A 115 10.55 1.39 15.43
N ILE A 116 10.09 1.87 14.28
CA ILE A 116 10.21 1.16 13.00
C ILE A 116 11.68 1.01 12.59
N GLU A 117 12.47 2.07 12.72
CA GLU A 117 13.91 2.06 12.44
C GLU A 117 14.65 1.04 13.32
N GLN A 118 14.33 1.00 14.63
CA GLN A 118 14.86 -0.02 15.54
C GLN A 118 14.53 -1.45 15.11
N ILE A 119 13.30 -1.70 14.65
CA ILE A 119 12.88 -3.02 14.19
C ILE A 119 13.60 -3.39 12.88
N ALA A 120 13.79 -2.44 11.98
CA ALA A 120 14.42 -2.67 10.68
C ALA A 120 15.90 -3.10 10.82
N VAL A 121 16.61 -2.56 11.80
CA VAL A 121 18.02 -2.92 12.10
C VAL A 121 18.16 -4.10 13.06
N ALA A 122 17.09 -4.51 13.74
CA ALA A 122 17.13 -5.58 14.72
C ALA A 122 17.51 -6.93 14.05
N PRO A 123 18.31 -7.77 14.73
CA PRO A 123 18.63 -9.09 14.23
C PRO A 123 17.35 -9.90 14.05
N ARG A 124 17.31 -10.65 12.96
CA ARG A 124 16.14 -11.46 12.60
C ARG A 124 15.82 -12.43 13.73
N SER A 125 14.56 -12.44 14.17
CA SER A 125 14.11 -13.41 15.17
C SER A 125 14.42 -14.83 14.69
N PRO A 126 14.97 -15.72 15.55
CA PRO A 126 15.22 -17.12 15.21
C PRO A 126 13.97 -17.88 14.76
N ARG A 127 12.78 -17.35 15.08
CA ARG A 127 11.48 -17.93 14.71
C ARG A 127 10.93 -17.38 13.38
N ALA A 128 11.61 -16.43 12.73
CA ALA A 128 11.13 -15.86 11.47
C ALA A 128 11.26 -16.88 10.33
N PRO A 129 10.20 -17.10 9.53
CA PRO A 129 10.20 -18.08 8.44
C PRO A 129 11.28 -17.75 7.40
N ARG A 130 11.95 -18.77 6.87
CA ARG A 130 13.04 -18.61 5.87
C ARG A 130 12.62 -17.84 4.60
N SER A 131 11.33 -17.81 4.29
CA SER A 131 10.74 -17.04 3.18
C SER A 131 10.64 -15.53 3.42
N ALA A 132 10.84 -15.05 4.65
CA ALA A 132 11.00 -13.62 4.90
C ALA A 132 12.31 -13.19 4.21
N GLY A 133 12.18 -12.39 3.14
CA GLY A 133 13.28 -11.96 2.26
C GLY A 133 14.38 -11.14 2.96
N PRO A 134 15.30 -10.52 2.19
CA PRO A 134 16.43 -9.79 2.74
C PRO A 134 16.02 -8.59 3.60
N ARG A 135 16.99 -8.07 4.35
CA ARG A 135 16.87 -7.03 5.39
C ARG A 135 15.92 -5.88 4.98
N TRP A 136 15.11 -5.43 5.93
CA TRP A 136 14.27 -4.24 5.76
C TRP A 136 15.17 -3.00 5.61
N GLY A 137 15.29 -2.49 4.38
CA GLY A 137 15.70 -1.11 4.14
C GLY A 137 14.57 -0.18 4.56
N ALA A 138 14.91 1.00 5.07
CA ALA A 138 14.05 1.92 5.80
C ALA A 138 12.58 2.04 5.31
N CYS A 139 11.62 2.06 6.25
CA CYS A 139 10.21 2.37 5.93
C CYS A 139 10.11 3.85 5.54
N HIS A 140 9.67 4.13 4.32
CA HIS A 140 9.33 5.49 3.93
C HIS A 140 7.86 5.77 4.25
N THR A 141 7.65 6.90 4.91
CA THR A 141 6.34 7.43 5.26
C THR A 141 5.61 7.86 3.99
N TRP A 142 4.58 7.10 3.62
CA TRP A 142 3.61 7.55 2.63
C TRP A 142 2.47 8.25 3.37
N ARG A 143 2.27 9.53 3.08
CA ARG A 143 1.20 10.33 3.67
C ARG A 143 -0.09 9.96 2.94
N ASN A 144 -0.98 9.23 3.61
CA ASN A 144 -2.32 9.03 3.09
C ASN A 144 -3.10 10.34 3.18
N CYS A 145 -3.74 10.73 2.07
CA CYS A 145 -4.62 11.88 2.02
C CYS A 145 -5.98 11.47 2.59
N SER A 146 -6.21 11.70 3.88
CA SER A 146 -7.57 11.76 4.42
C SER A 146 -8.06 13.20 4.31
N SER A 147 -8.54 13.62 3.14
CA SER A 147 -9.34 14.84 3.08
C SER A 147 -10.53 14.69 2.14
N ARG A 148 -11.71 14.84 2.76
CA ARG A 148 -12.98 15.15 2.08
C ARG A 148 -12.81 16.50 1.39
N ARG A 149 -12.82 16.54 0.05
CA ARG A 149 -13.51 17.51 -0.84
C ARG A 149 -12.92 17.49 -2.25
N ARG A 150 -13.82 17.51 -3.25
CA ARG A 150 -13.52 17.73 -4.66
C ARG A 150 -13.40 19.24 -4.91
N PRO A 151 -12.39 19.76 -5.65
CA PRO A 151 -12.32 21.17 -6.02
C PRO A 151 -13.35 21.52 -7.13
N PRO A 152 -13.78 22.80 -7.24
CA PRO A 152 -14.76 23.25 -8.22
C PRO A 152 -14.24 23.28 -9.68
N PRO A 153 -15.13 23.23 -10.68
CA PRO A 153 -14.82 22.78 -12.05
C PRO A 153 -14.26 23.84 -13.04
N THR A 154 -13.65 24.94 -12.59
CA THR A 154 -13.35 26.08 -13.50
C THR A 154 -11.88 26.47 -13.70
N ALA A 155 -10.90 25.61 -13.42
CA ALA A 155 -9.50 25.90 -13.77
C ALA A 155 -9.06 25.11 -15.02
N PRO A 156 -8.92 25.74 -16.21
CA PRO A 156 -8.41 25.05 -17.39
C PRO A 156 -6.89 24.87 -17.29
N GLY A 157 -6.42 23.64 -17.44
CA GLY A 157 -5.03 23.35 -17.84
C GLY A 157 -3.99 23.08 -16.75
N CYS A 158 -4.36 22.85 -15.50
CA CYS A 158 -3.39 22.52 -14.44
C CYS A 158 -3.74 21.17 -13.78
N PRO A 159 -2.92 20.10 -13.91
CA PRO A 159 -3.08 18.91 -13.07
C PRO A 159 -2.65 19.28 -11.64
N VAL A 160 -3.62 19.71 -10.83
CA VAL A 160 -3.40 20.13 -9.44
C VAL A 160 -3.18 18.90 -8.55
N TRP A 161 -1.92 18.51 -8.39
CA TRP A 161 -1.45 17.82 -7.17
C TRP A 161 -0.94 18.89 -6.22
N THR A 162 -1.77 19.40 -5.30
CA THR A 162 -1.24 20.21 -4.19
C THR A 162 -0.53 19.28 -3.22
N SER A 163 0.78 19.09 -3.43
CA SER A 163 1.67 18.58 -2.40
C SER A 163 2.01 19.74 -1.45
N THR A 164 1.54 19.65 -0.21
CA THR A 164 2.11 20.47 0.87
C THR A 164 3.34 19.73 1.39
N ALA A 165 4.48 20.41 1.31
CA ALA A 165 5.83 19.94 1.51
C ALA A 165 6.04 18.97 2.70
N GLY A 166 6.92 17.99 2.49
CA GLY A 166 7.54 17.17 3.53
C GLY A 166 8.75 16.46 2.95
N SER A 167 9.94 16.84 3.39
CA SER A 167 11.22 16.32 2.93
C SER A 167 11.38 14.85 3.29
N ILE A 168 11.85 14.06 2.32
CA ILE A 168 12.32 12.70 2.53
C ILE A 168 13.61 12.81 3.38
N HIS A 169 13.72 12.06 4.46
CA HIS A 169 14.96 11.92 5.22
C HIS A 169 15.28 10.44 5.33
N CYS A 170 16.34 10.03 4.62
CA CYS A 170 16.86 8.68 4.60
C CYS A 170 17.99 8.58 5.63
N ALA A 171 17.86 7.68 6.62
CA ALA A 171 18.99 7.31 7.46
C ALA A 171 19.66 6.10 6.83
N ASN A 172 20.92 6.26 6.44
CA ASN A 172 21.78 5.16 6.01
C ASN A 172 22.02 4.24 7.20
N ALA A 173 21.37 3.07 7.24
CA ALA A 173 21.79 1.99 8.12
C ALA A 173 22.93 1.25 7.41
N PRO A 174 24.17 1.26 7.94
CA PRO A 174 25.27 0.55 7.31
C PRO A 174 24.95 -0.95 7.32
N VAL A 175 24.95 -1.54 6.12
CA VAL A 175 24.87 -2.98 5.94
C VAL A 175 26.26 -3.53 6.25
N THR A 176 26.50 -3.93 7.51
CA THR A 176 27.58 -4.87 7.84
C THR A 176 27.14 -6.30 7.58
#